data_AF-A0A0Q0YAG6-F1
#
_entry.id   AF-A0A0Q0YAG6-F1
#
_cell.length_a   1.000
_cell.length_b   1.000
_cell.length_c   1.000
_cell.angle_alpha   90.00
_cell.angle_beta   90.00
_cell.angle_gamma   90.00
#
_symmetry.space_group_name_H-M   'P 1'
#
loop_
_entity.id
_entity.type
_entity.pdbx_description
1 polymer ?
#
loop_
_entity_poly.entity_id
_entity_poly.type
_entity_poly.pdbx_seq_one_letter_code
_entity_poly.pdbx_strand_id
1 'polypeptide(L)'
;MDIKILCDFEDLTGLFPRRIEVGVNFELWLYPHINLSNGENDFDDLVLIIKNTEMNYKLYIFSENESNFEDQKHLEKIINLIHDVSENFECIFKKVEDIYSKEVDVLIEEIKEEHNV
;
A
#
# COMPACT_ATOMS: atom_id res chain seq x y z
N MET A 1 15.88 -5.19 -29.99
CA MET A 1 16.12 -3.83 -29.46
C MET A 1 16.18 -4.01 -27.97
N ASP A 2 17.40 -4.04 -27.43
CA ASP A 2 17.60 -4.35 -26.01
C ASP A 2 17.46 -3.06 -25.22
N ILE A 3 16.38 -2.97 -24.43
CA ILE A 3 16.21 -1.87 -23.48
C ILE A 3 17.15 -2.15 -22.32
N LYS A 4 18.33 -1.51 -22.32
CA LYS A 4 19.17 -1.44 -21.14
C LYS A 4 18.56 -0.44 -20.17
N ILE A 5 17.87 -0.95 -19.16
CA ILE A 5 17.46 -0.15 -18.01
C ILE A 5 18.72 0.07 -17.17
N LEU A 6 19.29 1.27 -17.26
CA LEU A 6 20.34 1.77 -16.36
C LEU A 6 19.63 2.37 -15.15
N CYS A 7 19.23 1.52 -14.22
CA CYS A 7 18.59 1.93 -12.97
C CYS A 7 19.19 1.03 -11.91
N ASP A 8 19.83 1.61 -10.89
CA ASP A 8 20.37 0.80 -9.80
C ASP A 8 19.19 0.16 -9.03
N PHE A 9 19.42 -0.98 -8.38
CA PHE A 9 18.34 -1.72 -7.70
C PHE A 9 17.63 -0.86 -6.65
N GLU A 10 18.35 0.08 -6.02
CA GLU A 10 17.84 1.05 -5.07
C GLU A 10 16.89 2.07 -5.72
N ASP A 11 17.19 2.53 -6.94
CA ASP A 11 16.29 3.42 -7.70
C ASP A 11 14.98 2.69 -8.08
N LEU A 12 15.04 1.39 -8.37
CA LEU A 12 13.83 0.59 -8.62
C LEU A 12 12.99 0.42 -7.34
N THR A 13 13.62 0.38 -6.16
CA THR A 13 12.89 0.21 -4.90
C THR A 13 12.00 1.39 -4.52
N GLY A 14 12.28 2.59 -5.04
CA GLY A 14 11.43 3.78 -4.87
C GLY A 14 10.31 3.92 -5.89
N LEU A 15 10.23 3.03 -6.90
CA LEU A 15 9.30 3.18 -8.03
C LEU A 15 8.24 2.08 -8.11
N PHE A 16 8.52 0.91 -7.53
CA PHE A 16 7.64 -0.25 -7.63
C PHE A 16 7.04 -0.62 -6.27
N PRO A 17 5.76 -1.02 -6.24
CA PRO A 17 5.19 -1.62 -5.05
C PRO A 17 5.96 -2.86 -4.60
N ARG A 18 6.13 -2.99 -3.29
CA ARG A 18 6.86 -4.10 -2.67
C ARG A 18 5.98 -4.81 -1.68
N ARG A 19 5.90 -6.13 -1.79
CA ARG A 19 5.21 -6.95 -0.79
C ARG A 19 6.14 -7.19 0.39
N ILE A 20 5.74 -6.77 1.58
CA ILE A 20 6.51 -6.89 2.82
C ILE A 20 6.20 -8.21 3.52
N GLU A 21 4.91 -8.56 3.62
CA GLU A 21 4.46 -9.73 4.39
C GLU A 21 3.30 -10.44 3.69
N VAL A 22 3.23 -11.76 3.83
CA VAL A 22 2.13 -12.60 3.32
C VAL A 22 1.67 -13.56 4.40
N GLY A 23 0.43 -13.39 4.83
CA GLY A 23 -0.31 -14.36 5.63
C GLY A 23 -1.30 -15.16 4.79
N VAL A 24 -2.00 -16.07 5.45
CA VAL A 24 -3.07 -16.87 4.82
C VAL A 24 -4.22 -15.95 4.37
N ASN A 25 -4.61 -15.03 5.24
CA ASN A 25 -5.76 -14.15 5.05
C ASN A 25 -5.37 -12.66 5.03
N PHE A 26 -4.09 -12.34 4.90
CA PHE A 26 -3.66 -10.94 4.77
C PHE A 26 -2.39 -10.80 3.93
N GLU A 27 -2.15 -9.60 3.43
CA GLU A 27 -0.89 -9.20 2.81
C GLU A 27 -0.53 -7.77 3.23
N LEU A 28 0.75 -7.51 3.44
CA LEU A 28 1.26 -6.16 3.71
C LEU A 28 2.15 -5.71 2.56
N TRP A 29 1.94 -4.49 2.10
CA TRP A 29 2.61 -3.92 0.94
C TRP A 29 3.09 -2.51 1.20
N LEU A 30 4.20 -2.13 0.59
CA LEU A 30 4.69 -0.77 0.48
C LEU A 30 4.41 -0.26 -0.94
N TYR A 31 3.81 0.92 -1.05
CA TYR A 31 3.37 1.52 -2.30
C TYR A 31 3.99 2.91 -2.48
N PRO A 32 4.97 3.06 -3.39
CA PRO A 32 5.55 4.37 -3.64
C PRO A 32 4.55 5.30 -4.33
N HIS A 33 4.42 6.50 -3.77
CA HIS A 33 3.72 7.64 -4.34
C HIS A 33 4.74 8.64 -4.89
N ILE A 34 4.65 8.92 -6.19
CA ILE A 34 5.55 9.85 -6.87
C ILE A 34 4.73 11.08 -7.28
N ASN A 35 4.89 12.18 -6.54
CA ASN A 35 4.28 13.44 -6.93
C ASN A 35 5.22 14.26 -7.83
N LEU A 36 5.11 14.04 -9.14
CA LEU A 36 5.90 14.76 -10.15
C LEU A 36 5.61 16.27 -10.20
N SER A 37 4.53 16.76 -9.59
CA SER A 37 4.15 18.17 -9.70
C SER A 37 5.00 19.11 -8.84
N ASN A 38 5.64 18.59 -7.78
CA ASN A 38 6.37 19.40 -6.80
C ASN A 38 7.88 19.13 -6.79
N GLY A 39 8.35 18.09 -7.49
CA GLY A 39 9.77 17.71 -7.53
C GLY A 39 10.36 17.30 -6.18
N GLU A 40 9.54 17.23 -5.13
CA GLU A 40 9.94 16.93 -3.76
C GLU A 40 9.08 15.80 -3.20
N ASN A 41 9.81 14.81 -2.68
CA ASN A 41 9.42 13.69 -1.83
C ASN A 41 8.60 12.58 -2.52
N ASP A 42 9.30 11.47 -2.74
CA ASP A 42 8.67 10.15 -2.82
C ASP A 42 8.13 9.83 -1.42
N PHE A 43 6.81 9.67 -1.31
CA PHE A 43 6.19 9.19 -0.08
C PHE A 43 5.77 7.75 -0.31
N ASP A 44 6.06 6.87 0.62
CA ASP A 44 5.48 5.55 0.57
C ASP A 44 4.13 5.56 1.31
N ASP A 45 3.19 4.76 0.81
CA ASP A 45 2.02 4.35 1.56
C ASP A 45 2.19 2.88 1.95
N LEU A 46 1.81 2.55 3.17
CA LEU A 46 1.76 1.18 3.63
C LEU A 46 0.34 0.66 3.46
N VAL A 47 0.16 -0.50 2.82
CA VAL A 47 -1.15 -1.05 2.48
C VAL A 47 -1.27 -2.45 3.10
N LEU A 48 -2.15 -2.57 4.09
CA LEU A 48 -2.56 -3.86 4.65
C LEU A 48 -3.85 -4.31 3.97
N ILE A 49 -3.79 -5.47 3.34
CA ILE A 49 -4.93 -6.12 2.68
C ILE A 49 -5.40 -7.24 3.57
N ILE A 50 -6.66 -7.19 4.01
CA ILE A 50 -7.33 -8.27 4.73
C ILE A 50 -8.26 -9.00 3.76
N LYS A 51 -8.14 -10.33 3.73
CA LYS A 51 -8.96 -11.24 2.93
C LYS A 51 -10.01 -11.87 3.84
N ASN A 52 -11.24 -11.38 3.77
CA ASN A 52 -12.34 -11.96 4.53
C ASN A 52 -12.97 -13.13 3.78
N THR A 53 -13.87 -13.84 4.45
CA THR A 53 -14.69 -14.88 3.81
C THR A 53 -15.50 -14.29 2.66
N GLU A 54 -15.71 -15.09 1.60
CA GLU A 54 -16.51 -14.72 0.42
C GLU A 54 -15.88 -13.65 -0.50
N MET A 55 -14.54 -13.61 -0.60
CA MET A 55 -13.83 -12.70 -1.52
C MET A 55 -14.10 -11.21 -1.21
N ASN A 56 -14.40 -10.87 0.04
CA ASN A 56 -14.52 -9.48 0.49
C ASN A 56 -13.15 -9.01 0.99
N TYR A 57 -12.66 -7.90 0.46
CA TYR A 57 -11.34 -7.36 0.79
C TYR A 57 -11.45 -6.05 1.56
N LYS A 58 -10.62 -5.88 2.60
CA LYS A 58 -10.43 -4.58 3.25
C LYS A 58 -9.01 -4.11 3.02
N LEU A 59 -8.86 -2.91 2.48
CA LEU A 59 -7.58 -2.29 2.21
C LEU A 59 -7.40 -1.16 3.21
N TYR A 60 -6.53 -1.36 4.18
CA TYR A 60 -6.10 -0.32 5.10
C TYR A 60 -4.88 0.37 4.48
N ILE A 61 -5.03 1.65 4.13
CA ILE A 61 -4.00 2.46 3.47
C ILE A 61 -3.50 3.47 4.50
N PHE A 62 -2.27 3.27 4.96
CA PHE A 62 -1.58 4.16 5.88
C PHE A 62 -0.68 5.10 5.08
N SER A 63 -0.78 6.39 5.36
CA SER A 63 0.03 7.40 4.67
C SER A 63 0.52 8.47 5.63
N GLU A 64 1.76 8.93 5.40
CA GLU A 64 2.31 10.14 6.03
C GLU A 64 1.78 11.42 5.41
N ASN A 65 1.04 11.36 4.28
CA ASN A 65 0.53 12.52 3.57
C ASN A 65 -0.95 12.34 3.16
N GLU A 66 -1.84 13.21 3.69
CA GLU A 66 -3.28 13.07 3.41
C GLU A 66 -3.62 13.36 1.94
N SER A 67 -2.78 14.14 1.24
CA SER A 67 -3.02 14.39 -0.19
C SER A 67 -2.97 13.12 -1.03
N ASN A 68 -2.32 12.05 -0.54
CA ASN A 68 -2.26 10.77 -1.24
C ASN A 68 -3.65 10.11 -1.32
N PHE A 69 -4.56 10.41 -0.38
CA PHE A 69 -5.93 9.92 -0.38
C PHE A 69 -6.82 10.63 -1.42
N GLU A 70 -6.36 11.75 -1.98
CA GLU A 70 -7.05 12.47 -3.05
C GLU A 70 -6.45 12.19 -4.43
N ASP A 71 -5.27 11.56 -4.50
CA ASP A 71 -4.65 11.18 -5.78
C ASP A 71 -5.32 9.93 -6.35
N GLN A 72 -6.30 10.16 -7.20
CA GLN A 72 -7.05 9.10 -7.88
C GLN A 72 -6.14 8.10 -8.61
N LYS A 73 -5.06 8.56 -9.27
CA LYS A 73 -4.19 7.65 -10.03
C LYS A 73 -3.39 6.74 -9.11
N HIS A 74 -3.01 7.25 -7.95
CA HIS A 74 -2.34 6.45 -6.94
C HIS A 74 -3.29 5.41 -6.33
N LEU A 75 -4.49 5.84 -5.94
CA LEU A 75 -5.51 4.94 -5.40
C LEU A 75 -5.90 3.85 -6.41
N GLU A 76 -6.04 4.18 -7.70
CA GLU A 76 -6.29 3.21 -8.75
C GLU A 76 -5.18 2.15 -8.83
N LYS A 77 -3.91 2.52 -8.66
CA LYS A 77 -2.80 1.55 -8.61
C LYS A 77 -2.91 0.59 -7.43
N ILE A 78 -3.29 1.11 -6.24
CA ILE A 78 -3.47 0.29 -5.04
C ILE A 78 -4.67 -0.65 -5.24
N ILE A 79 -5.81 -0.13 -5.69
CA ILE A 79 -7.04 -0.90 -5.89
C ILE A 79 -6.86 -2.00 -6.95
N ASN A 80 -6.07 -1.75 -8.00
CA ASN A 80 -5.78 -2.74 -9.03
C ASN A 80 -5.13 -4.03 -8.49
N LEU A 81 -4.57 -4.02 -7.27
CA LEU A 81 -4.10 -5.25 -6.61
C LEU A 81 -5.18 -6.31 -6.44
N ILE A 82 -6.39 -5.86 -6.15
CA ILE A 82 -7.50 -6.73 -5.77
C ILE A 82 -8.61 -6.74 -6.79
N HIS A 83 -8.69 -5.73 -7.67
CA HIS A 83 -9.77 -5.58 -8.63
C HIS A 83 -9.87 -6.74 -9.63
N ASP A 84 -8.74 -7.38 -9.98
CA ASP A 84 -8.73 -8.59 -10.83
C ASP A 84 -9.29 -9.83 -10.13
N VAL A 85 -9.40 -9.79 -8.79
CA VAL A 85 -9.76 -10.92 -7.94
C VAL A 85 -11.15 -10.75 -7.33
N SER A 86 -11.55 -9.52 -7.01
CA SER A 86 -12.87 -9.19 -6.46
C SER A 86 -13.28 -7.75 -6.74
N GLU A 87 -14.56 -7.57 -7.02
CA GLU A 87 -15.23 -6.27 -7.08
C GLU A 87 -15.74 -5.82 -5.69
N ASN A 88 -15.72 -6.71 -4.69
CA ASN A 88 -16.21 -6.43 -3.35
C ASN A 88 -15.06 -6.06 -2.43
N PHE A 89 -14.79 -4.76 -2.32
CA PHE A 89 -13.76 -4.25 -1.43
C PHE A 89 -14.11 -2.93 -0.78
N GLU A 90 -13.46 -2.67 0.35
CA GLU A 90 -13.56 -1.43 1.11
C GLU A 90 -12.15 -0.86 1.31
N CYS A 91 -11.98 0.44 1.05
CA CYS A 91 -10.74 1.16 1.35
C CYS A 91 -10.91 1.98 2.65
N ILE A 92 -9.96 1.82 3.57
CA ILE A 92 -9.93 2.49 4.87
C ILE A 92 -8.63 3.29 4.95
N PHE A 93 -8.74 4.61 4.96
CA PHE A 93 -7.59 5.51 4.97
C PHE A 93 -7.19 5.88 6.40
N LYS A 94 -5.90 5.81 6.71
CA LYS A 94 -5.34 6.13 8.02
C LYS A 94 -4.14 7.07 7.85
N LYS A 95 -4.30 8.32 8.25
CA LYS A 95 -3.18 9.26 8.36
C LYS A 95 -2.32 8.86 9.56
N VAL A 96 -1.02 8.72 9.33
CA VAL A 96 -0.01 8.42 10.36
C VAL A 96 1.13 9.44 10.29
N GLU A 97 1.94 9.54 11.33
CA GLU A 97 3.11 10.43 11.32
C GLU A 97 4.31 9.82 10.59
N ASP A 98 4.53 8.51 10.73
CA ASP A 98 5.63 7.76 10.14
C ASP A 98 5.18 6.30 9.92
N ILE A 99 5.18 5.84 8.66
CA ILE A 99 4.72 4.49 8.30
C ILE A 99 5.68 3.38 8.74
N TYR A 100 6.93 3.73 9.07
CA TYR A 100 7.96 2.82 9.55
C TYR A 100 8.04 2.80 11.09
N SER A 101 7.16 3.52 11.76
CA SER A 101 7.13 3.61 13.21
C SER A 101 6.52 2.37 13.86
N LYS A 102 6.96 2.09 15.09
CA LYS A 102 6.38 1.02 15.92
C LYS A 102 4.90 1.22 16.23
N GLU A 103 4.40 2.46 16.17
CA GLU A 103 2.98 2.73 16.37
C GLU A 103 2.15 2.14 15.24
N VAL A 104 2.63 2.27 13.99
CA VAL A 104 1.99 1.67 12.82
C VAL A 104 2.06 0.15 12.87
N ASP A 105 3.18 -0.42 13.31
CA ASP A 105 3.29 -1.87 13.54
C ASP A 105 2.23 -2.37 14.52
N VAL A 106 2.07 -1.69 15.67
CA VAL A 106 1.04 -2.05 16.68
C VAL A 106 -0.35 -1.95 16.08
N LEU A 107 -0.65 -0.89 15.33
CA LEU A 107 -1.95 -0.69 14.71
C LEU A 107 -2.27 -1.77 13.66
N ILE A 108 -1.26 -2.22 12.91
CA ILE A 108 -1.40 -3.33 11.96
C ILE A 108 -1.75 -4.62 12.70
N GLU A 109 -1.05 -4.93 13.80
CA GLU A 109 -1.33 -6.13 14.59
C GLU A 109 -2.72 -6.09 15.23
N GLU A 110 -3.15 -4.93 15.76
CA GLU A 110 -4.52 -4.75 16.28
C GLU A 110 -5.58 -5.00 15.20
N ILE A 111 -5.35 -4.54 13.97
CA ILE A 111 -6.26 -4.80 12.84
C ILE A 111 -6.25 -6.28 12.47
N LYS A 112 -5.08 -6.93 12.43
CA LYS A 112 -4.97 -8.38 12.17
C LYS A 112 -5.77 -9.17 13.21
N GLU A 113 -5.63 -8.83 14.49
CA GLU A 113 -6.41 -9.43 15.58
C GLU A 113 -7.92 -9.20 15.44
N GLU A 114 -8.36 -7.98 15.09
CA GLU A 114 -9.79 -7.66 14.84
C GLU A 114 -10.40 -8.57 13.76
N HIS A 115 -9.64 -8.86 12.70
CA HIS A 115 -10.08 -9.72 11.59
C HIS A 115 -9.75 -11.20 11.79
N ASN A 116 -9.11 -11.59 12.90
CA ASN A 116 -8.64 -12.95 13.17
C ASN A 116 -7.70 -13.51 12.10
N VAL A 117 -6.73 -12.72 11.65
CA VAL A 117 -5.76 -13.10 10.60
C VAL A 117 -4.31 -13.07 11.04
#